data_AF-A0A0V8JAG8-F1
#
_entry.id   AF-A0A0V8JAG8-F1
#
_cell.length_a   1.000
_cell.length_b   1.000
_cell.length_c   1.000
_cell.angle_alpha   90.00
_cell.angle_beta   90.00
_cell.angle_gamma   90.00
#
_symmetry.space_group_name_H-M   'P 1'
#
loop_
_entity.id
_entity.type
_entity.pdbx_description
1 polymer ?
#
loop_
_entity_poly.entity_id
_entity_poly.type
_entity_poly.pdbx_seq_one_letter_code
_entity_poly.pdbx_strand_id
1 'polypeptide(L)'
;MVAKRNSQAWAEAKKRCKLNETDLQMAKELGMTAKSLIKNIPTPNQLWKAPVKVWILELYEEKFNRVITFKPAPSEELKRKPKKQQKLIVSDHWVDEEDLPF
;
A
#
# COMPACT_ATOMS: atom_id res chain seq x y z
N MET A 1 -22.09 19.77 -21.14
CA MET A 1 -20.85 19.00 -21.46
C MET A 1 -20.03 18.54 -20.24
N VAL A 2 -20.42 18.84 -19.00
CA VAL A 2 -19.61 18.49 -17.80
C VAL A 2 -19.74 17.01 -17.40
N ALA A 3 -20.95 16.44 -17.47
CA ALA A 3 -21.21 15.05 -17.08
C ALA A 3 -20.35 14.04 -17.88
N LYS A 4 -20.19 14.25 -19.20
CA LYS A 4 -19.39 13.37 -20.07
C LYS A 4 -17.91 13.32 -19.68
N ARG A 5 -17.34 14.48 -19.28
CA ARG A 5 -15.93 14.56 -18.83
C ARG A 5 -15.72 13.85 -17.50
N ASN A 6 -16.71 13.88 -16.61
CA ASN A 6 -16.64 13.18 -15.33
C ASN A 6 -16.69 11.66 -15.52
N SER A 7 -17.58 11.14 -16.36
CA SER A 7 -17.64 9.70 -16.65
C SER A 7 -16.33 9.18 -17.26
N GLN A 8 -15.73 9.95 -18.18
CA GLN A 8 -14.44 9.60 -18.75
C GLN A 8 -13.30 9.63 -17.72
N ALA A 9 -13.30 10.61 -16.83
CA ALA A 9 -12.33 10.68 -15.73
C ALA A 9 -12.45 9.49 -14.77
N TRP A 10 -13.68 9.04 -14.46
CA TRP A 10 -13.91 7.85 -13.63
C TRP A 10 -13.42 6.56 -14.32
N ALA A 11 -13.65 6.42 -15.62
CA ALA A 11 -13.14 5.29 -16.38
C ALA A 11 -11.60 5.27 -16.42
N GLU A 12 -10.97 6.44 -16.58
CA GLU A 12 -9.52 6.58 -16.53
C GLU A 12 -8.96 6.27 -15.13
N ALA A 13 -9.58 6.79 -14.07
CA ALA A 13 -9.21 6.49 -12.70
C ALA A 13 -9.28 4.99 -12.40
N LYS A 14 -10.36 4.31 -12.84
CA LYS A 14 -10.51 2.86 -12.71
C LYS A 14 -9.34 2.10 -13.33
N LYS A 15 -8.96 2.46 -14.56
CA LYS A 15 -7.87 1.83 -15.30
C LYS A 15 -6.50 2.09 -14.65
N ARG A 16 -6.22 3.33 -14.26
CA ARG A 16 -4.91 3.71 -13.71
C ARG A 16 -4.70 3.20 -12.27
N CYS A 17 -5.73 3.27 -11.44
CA CYS A 17 -5.66 2.88 -10.03
C CYS A 17 -5.99 1.39 -9.80
N LYS A 18 -6.32 0.62 -10.86
CA LYS A 18 -6.74 -0.79 -10.79
C LYS A 18 -7.84 -1.02 -9.74
N LEU A 19 -8.87 -0.17 -9.77
CA LEU A 19 -9.99 -0.19 -8.82
C LEU A 19 -11.13 -1.09 -9.31
N ASN A 20 -11.76 -1.80 -8.38
CA ASN A 20 -13.00 -2.53 -8.62
C ASN A 20 -14.21 -1.60 -8.54
N GLU A 21 -15.39 -2.11 -8.93
CA GLU A 21 -16.64 -1.33 -8.82
C GLU A 21 -17.01 -1.02 -7.37
N THR A 22 -16.74 -1.96 -6.45
CA THR A 22 -16.84 -1.76 -5.00
C THR A 22 -16.01 -0.56 -4.53
N ASP A 23 -14.75 -0.49 -4.95
CA ASP A 23 -13.81 0.56 -4.53
C ASP A 23 -14.23 1.92 -5.09
N LEU A 24 -14.78 1.95 -6.30
CA LEU A 24 -15.34 3.17 -6.89
C LEU A 24 -16.59 3.64 -6.15
N GLN A 25 -17.43 2.74 -5.69
CA GLN A 25 -18.62 3.06 -4.91
C GLN A 25 -18.21 3.62 -3.53
N MET A 26 -17.29 2.96 -2.83
CA MET A 26 -16.72 3.45 -1.56
C MET A 26 -16.11 4.85 -1.74
N ALA A 27 -15.36 5.08 -2.82
CA ALA A 27 -14.77 6.38 -3.09
C ALA A 27 -15.83 7.48 -3.31
N LYS A 28 -16.95 7.16 -3.97
CA LYS A 28 -18.06 8.11 -4.15
C LYS A 28 -18.75 8.43 -2.83
N GLU A 29 -18.97 7.42 -1.99
CA GLU A 29 -19.57 7.58 -0.65
C GLU A 29 -18.69 8.44 0.25
N LEU A 30 -17.38 8.31 0.13
CA LEU A 30 -16.39 9.17 0.79
C LEU A 30 -16.31 10.60 0.19
N GLY A 31 -17.07 10.91 -0.86
CA GLY A 31 -17.05 12.22 -1.52
C GLY A 31 -15.81 12.48 -2.38
N MET A 32 -15.06 11.44 -2.74
CA MET A 32 -13.89 11.58 -3.61
C MET A 32 -14.29 11.78 -5.08
N THR A 33 -13.49 12.56 -5.79
CA THR A 33 -13.65 12.78 -7.23
C THR A 33 -12.63 11.95 -8.02
N ALA A 34 -13.00 11.53 -9.24
CA ALA A 34 -12.10 10.80 -10.14
C ALA A 34 -10.74 11.50 -10.35
N LYS A 35 -10.75 12.84 -10.45
CA LYS A 35 -9.53 13.64 -10.58
C LYS A 35 -8.64 13.56 -9.35
N SER A 36 -9.22 13.50 -8.15
CA SER A 36 -8.47 13.30 -6.90
C SER A 36 -7.79 11.94 -6.88
N LEU A 37 -8.50 10.88 -7.32
CA LEU A 37 -7.95 9.53 -7.39
C LEU A 37 -6.75 9.45 -8.35
N ILE A 38 -6.86 10.07 -9.53
CA ILE A 38 -5.77 10.09 -10.52
C ILE A 38 -4.55 10.86 -9.98
N LYS A 39 -4.78 11.99 -9.30
CA LYS A 39 -3.70 12.78 -8.70
C LYS A 39 -2.99 12.07 -7.53
N ASN A 40 -3.66 11.13 -6.88
CA ASN A 40 -3.11 10.38 -5.74
C ASN A 40 -2.39 9.08 -6.13
N ILE A 41 -2.23 8.79 -7.42
CA ILE A 41 -1.46 7.62 -7.86
C ILE A 41 -0.01 7.80 -7.43
N PRO A 42 0.55 6.90 -6.60
CA PRO A 42 1.94 7.01 -6.17
C PRO A 42 2.88 6.80 -7.35
N THR A 43 3.93 7.62 -7.43
CA THR A 43 5.04 7.41 -8.37
C THR A 43 6.03 6.39 -7.79
N PRO A 44 6.89 5.75 -8.62
CA PRO A 44 7.84 4.74 -8.15
C PRO A 44 8.75 5.22 -7.01
N ASN A 45 9.03 6.53 -6.94
CA ASN A 45 9.88 7.13 -5.93
C ASN A 45 9.12 7.45 -4.62
N GLN A 46 7.78 7.37 -4.63
CA GLN A 46 6.91 7.65 -3.48
C GLN A 46 6.50 6.36 -2.75
N LEU A 47 7.48 5.54 -2.34
CA LEU A 47 7.26 4.26 -1.66
C LEU A 47 6.52 4.39 -0.31
N TRP A 48 6.56 5.56 0.30
CA TRP A 48 5.88 5.87 1.55
C TRP A 48 4.38 6.12 1.37
N LYS A 49 3.88 6.29 0.14
CA LYS A 49 2.46 6.45 -0.14
C LYS A 49 1.78 5.10 -0.36
N ALA A 50 0.68 4.88 0.34
CA ALA A 50 -0.16 3.74 0.09
C ALA A 50 -0.79 3.80 -1.33
N PRO A 51 -1.00 2.65 -1.99
CA PRO A 51 -1.80 2.60 -3.21
C PRO A 51 -3.22 3.11 -2.96
N VAL A 52 -3.79 3.79 -3.96
CA VAL A 52 -5.14 4.39 -3.88
C VAL A 52 -6.21 3.38 -3.45
N LYS A 53 -6.10 2.12 -3.88
CA LYS A 53 -7.00 1.04 -3.47
C LYS A 53 -7.01 0.81 -1.95
N VAL A 54 -5.84 0.71 -1.34
CA VAL A 54 -5.69 0.48 0.10
C VAL A 54 -6.21 1.69 0.87
N TRP A 55 -5.89 2.89 0.38
CA TRP A 55 -6.30 4.13 1.01
C TRP A 55 -7.83 4.33 1.04
N ILE A 56 -8.54 3.95 -0.04
CA ILE A 56 -10.02 3.99 -0.06
C ILE A 56 -10.59 3.06 1.01
N LEU A 57 -10.06 1.84 1.13
CA LEU A 57 -10.52 0.84 2.10
C LEU A 57 -10.32 1.33 3.54
N GLU A 58 -9.11 1.81 3.87
CA GLU A 58 -8.78 2.33 5.20
C GLU A 58 -9.68 3.50 5.60
N LEU A 59 -9.90 4.46 4.68
CA LEU A 59 -10.80 5.59 4.94
C LEU A 59 -12.26 5.17 5.08
N TYR A 60 -12.69 4.18 4.28
CA TYR A 60 -14.04 3.66 4.35
C TYR A 60 -14.27 2.97 5.69
N GLU A 61 -13.35 2.10 6.10
CA GLU A 61 -13.37 1.48 7.41
C GLU A 61 -13.36 2.54 8.52
N GLU A 62 -12.51 3.56 8.46
CA GLU A 62 -12.48 4.59 9.51
C GLU A 62 -13.80 5.37 9.62
N LYS A 63 -14.46 5.66 8.50
CA LYS A 63 -15.73 6.41 8.47
C LYS A 63 -16.93 5.55 8.84
N PHE A 64 -16.98 4.32 8.35
CA PHE A 64 -18.16 3.45 8.45
C PHE A 64 -18.03 2.38 9.54
N ASN A 65 -16.84 1.88 9.89
CA ASN A 65 -16.70 0.99 11.05
C ASN A 65 -16.99 1.70 12.36
N ARG A 66 -16.77 3.02 12.48
CA ARG A 66 -17.19 3.78 13.67
C ARG A 66 -18.71 3.75 13.87
N VAL A 67 -19.50 3.55 12.80
CA VAL A 67 -20.97 3.43 12.88
C VAL A 67 -21.38 2.04 13.36
N ILE A 68 -20.56 1.02 13.10
CA ILE A 68 -20.85 -0.39 13.45
C ILE A 68 -20.29 -0.76 14.83
N THR A 69 -19.25 -0.08 15.31
CA THR A 69 -18.56 -0.48 16.55
C THR A 69 -18.72 0.54 17.68
N PHE A 70 -19.84 0.48 18.40
CA PHE A 70 -19.80 0.66 19.86
C PHE A 70 -19.25 -0.63 20.51
N LYS A 71 -17.97 -0.95 20.26
CA LYS A 71 -17.03 -1.55 21.22
C LYS A 71 -15.67 -1.83 20.58
N PRO A 72 -14.57 -1.71 21.35
CA PRO A 72 -13.22 -1.48 20.84
C PRO A 72 -12.38 -2.78 20.79
N ALA A 73 -11.43 -2.85 19.87
CA ALA A 73 -9.99 -2.81 20.17
C ALA A 73 -9.14 -3.28 18.96
N PRO A 74 -7.90 -2.75 18.82
CA PRO A 74 -7.07 -2.87 17.63
C PRO A 74 -5.98 -3.95 17.77
N SER A 75 -5.79 -4.78 16.74
CA SER A 75 -4.63 -5.66 16.51
C SER A 75 -4.84 -6.31 15.13
N GLU A 76 -3.93 -6.46 14.17
CA GLU A 76 -2.48 -6.67 14.16
C GLU A 76 -1.95 -6.18 12.79
N GLU A 77 -0.94 -5.32 12.73
CA GLU A 77 0.49 -5.67 12.69
C GLU A 77 1.04 -5.87 11.26
N LEU A 78 1.53 -4.76 10.71
CA LEU A 78 2.42 -4.69 9.55
C LEU A 78 3.72 -5.48 9.82
N LYS A 79 3.71 -6.78 9.55
CA LYS A 79 4.94 -7.59 9.48
C LYS A 79 5.65 -7.32 8.15
N ARG A 80 6.54 -6.34 8.18
CA ARG A 80 7.63 -6.12 7.22
C ARG A 80 8.40 -7.45 7.04
N LYS A 81 8.47 -7.97 5.83
CA LYS A 81 9.36 -9.09 5.46
C LYS A 81 10.43 -8.58 4.48
N PRO A 82 11.68 -8.32 4.90
CA PRO A 82 12.79 -8.30 3.97
C PRO A 82 13.21 -9.75 3.67
N LYS A 83 12.90 -10.23 2.47
CA LYS A 83 13.51 -11.46 1.92
C LYS A 83 14.77 -11.07 1.15
N LYS A 84 15.90 -11.03 1.85
CA LYS A 84 17.23 -11.12 1.23
C LYS A 84 17.91 -12.34 1.83
N GLN A 85 17.91 -13.45 1.10
CA GLN A 85 18.77 -14.59 1.36
C GLN A 85 18.78 -15.48 0.11
N GLN A 86 19.86 -15.40 -0.66
CA GLN A 86 20.35 -16.59 -1.34
C GLN A 86 21.88 -16.61 -1.24
N LYS A 87 22.35 -17.78 -0.79
CA LYS A 87 23.63 -18.15 -0.17
C LYS A 87 24.85 -18.08 -1.10
N LEU A 88 26.03 -17.90 -0.50
CA LEU A 88 27.27 -18.63 -0.82
C LEU A 88 28.25 -18.41 0.36
N ILE A 89 28.30 -19.27 1.38
CA ILE A 89 29.24 -20.41 1.53
C ILE A 89 30.68 -20.07 1.09
N VAL A 90 31.52 -19.63 2.04
CA VAL A 90 32.97 -19.85 2.19
C VAL A 90 33.28 -19.35 3.62
N SER A 91 33.98 -19.99 4.54
CA SER A 91 34.45 -21.34 4.80
C SER A 91 34.82 -21.29 6.29
N ASP A 92 34.59 -22.37 7.02
CA ASP A 92 35.32 -22.65 8.26
C ASP A 92 36.82 -22.58 7.98
N HIS A 93 37.55 -21.70 8.67
CA HIS A 93 38.99 -21.84 8.90
C HIS A 93 39.45 -20.90 10.02
N TRP A 94 39.07 -21.22 11.26
CA TRP A 94 39.87 -20.78 12.39
C TRP A 94 41.10 -21.67 12.41
N VAL A 95 42.16 -21.20 11.74
CA VAL A 95 43.51 -21.69 11.93
C VAL A 95 44.21 -20.69 12.83
N ASP A 96 44.25 -21.03 14.12
CA ASP A 96 45.27 -20.58 15.04
C ASP A 96 46.53 -21.42 14.75
N GLU A 97 47.30 -21.05 13.72
CA GLU A 97 48.65 -21.55 13.52
C GLU A 97 49.63 -20.49 14.03
N GLU A 98 50.39 -20.91 15.02
CA GLU A 98 51.61 -20.28 15.50
C GLU A 98 52.48 -19.76 14.34
N ASP A 99 52.70 -18.44 14.34
CA ASP A 99 54.01 -17.85 14.05
C ASP A 99 53.96 -16.39 14.55
N LEU A 100 54.72 -15.98 15.57
CA LEU A 100 56.03 -15.36 15.38
C LEU A 100 56.59 -14.88 16.75
N PRO A 101 57.92 -14.67 16.88
CA PRO A 101 58.79 -15.43 17.80
C PRO A 101 59.08 -14.76 19.16
N PHE A 102 59.59 -15.59 20.09
CA PHE A 102 60.11 -15.26 21.43
C PHE A 102 61.22 -14.21 21.43
#